data_AF-A0A9D1FWA9-F1
#
_entry.id   AF-A0A9D1FWA9-F1
#
_cell.length_a   1.000
_cell.length_b   1.000
_cell.length_c   1.000
_cell.angle_alpha   90.00
_cell.angle_beta   90.00
_cell.angle_gamma   90.00
#
_symmetry.space_group_name_H-M   'P 1'
#
loop_
_entity.id
_entity.type
_entity.pdbx_description
1 polymer ?
#
loop_
_entity_poly.entity_id
_entity_poly.type
_entity_poly.pdbx_seq_one_letter_code
_entity_poly.pdbx_strand_id
1 'polypeptide(L)'
;MSYLGDLFSQTRSPARYRFENKSPKNFVAHDRNNNVTNSSPLAVQCSQINETDFSRFTSHFSPLKKPAFTMAEVLITLGIIGIISAMTLPSLIGKYQFKVFEVGLKKQYSLLQNAINLAVYEEGLQYCYTYHREGSISYGAERGDCELLENFLISSLKLKPYDDSIKEEYAKREIIRSEGGKSINWNCDYDTYISNARVYGTNDGTIILLYRNFFPALFIGIDVNGEKGPNRWGYDVFFMGLSNHNDYSNPSPKILLTDEFCSIIEKGGRFARTILRNQEVDSDTDRYW
;
A
#
# COMPACT_ATOMS: atom_id res chain seq x y z
N MET A 1 -45.86 7.37 24.10
CA MET A 1 -44.42 7.47 24.42
C MET A 1 -43.66 7.42 23.10
N SER A 2 -42.74 8.39 22.90
CA SER A 2 -41.71 8.53 21.84
C SER A 2 -42.18 8.50 20.37
N TYR A 3 -42.30 9.63 19.68
CA TYR A 3 -41.20 10.41 19.04
C TYR A 3 -40.28 9.55 18.16
N LEU A 4 -40.61 9.46 16.86
CA LEU A 4 -39.68 9.16 15.78
C LEU A 4 -39.82 10.29 14.76
N GLY A 5 -38.79 11.13 14.69
CA GLY A 5 -38.71 12.26 13.78
C GLY A 5 -38.26 11.80 12.40
N ASP A 6 -39.05 12.17 11.41
CA ASP A 6 -38.65 12.25 10.01
C ASP A 6 -37.69 13.43 9.82
N LEU A 7 -36.48 13.13 9.35
CA LEU A 7 -35.51 14.14 8.91
C LEU A 7 -34.75 13.62 7.68
N PHE A 8 -35.50 13.24 6.65
CA PHE A 8 -35.00 13.10 5.28
C PHE A 8 -35.71 14.09 4.37
N SER A 9 -35.19 15.31 4.30
CA SER A 9 -35.30 16.16 3.13
C SER A 9 -34.31 17.32 3.26
N GLN A 10 -33.17 17.20 2.58
CA GLN A 10 -32.72 18.28 1.69
C GLN A 10 -31.54 17.80 0.85
N THR A 11 -31.71 18.05 -0.44
CA THR A 11 -30.80 17.79 -1.54
C THR A 11 -29.78 18.93 -1.69
N ARG A 12 -28.66 18.59 -2.37
CA ARG A 12 -27.65 19.45 -3.04
C ARG A 12 -26.44 19.91 -2.21
N SER A 13 -25.27 19.33 -2.50
CA SER A 13 -24.26 19.92 -3.42
C SER A 13 -22.98 19.05 -3.47
N PRO A 14 -22.48 18.63 -4.65
CA PRO A 14 -21.18 17.96 -4.77
C PRO A 14 -20.08 18.99 -5.12
N ALA A 15 -19.31 19.44 -4.13
CA ALA A 15 -18.07 20.17 -4.38
C ALA A 15 -16.94 19.17 -4.68
N ARG A 16 -16.70 18.92 -5.98
CA ARG A 16 -15.45 18.32 -6.50
C ARG A 16 -14.33 19.34 -6.38
N TYR A 17 -13.31 19.07 -5.57
CA TYR A 17 -12.02 19.77 -5.67
C TYR A 17 -11.14 19.06 -6.70
N ARG A 18 -10.87 19.75 -7.81
CA ARG A 18 -9.88 19.39 -8.83
C ARG A 18 -8.70 20.35 -8.66
N PHE A 19 -7.57 19.86 -8.16
CA PHE A 19 -6.32 20.62 -8.16
C PHE A 19 -5.71 20.55 -9.56
N GLU A 20 -5.80 21.63 -10.33
CA GLU A 20 -4.94 21.86 -11.50
C GLU A 20 -3.80 22.81 -11.11
N ASN A 21 -2.57 22.30 -11.21
CA ASN A 21 -1.34 23.08 -11.12
C ASN A 21 -1.28 24.10 -12.26
N LYS A 22 -1.57 25.37 -11.99
CA LYS A 22 -1.19 26.49 -12.86
C LYS A 22 -0.20 27.38 -12.12
N SER A 23 1.08 27.11 -12.37
CA SER A 23 2.18 28.01 -12.00
C SER A 23 2.05 29.32 -12.80
N PRO A 24 2.15 30.51 -12.18
CA PRO A 24 2.11 31.76 -12.92
C PRO A 24 3.41 31.96 -13.69
N LYS A 25 3.33 31.90 -15.03
CA LYS A 25 4.35 32.47 -15.92
C LYS A 25 4.14 33.98 -15.91
N ASN A 26 4.97 34.71 -15.18
CA ASN A 26 5.41 36.09 -15.43
C ASN A 26 6.15 36.60 -14.20
N PHE A 27 7.42 36.24 -14.07
CA PHE A 27 8.36 36.89 -13.15
C PHE A 27 9.38 37.62 -14.03
N VAL A 28 9.28 38.94 -14.11
CA VAL A 28 10.29 39.80 -14.73
C VAL A 28 11.10 40.40 -13.59
N ALA A 29 12.36 39.96 -13.47
CA ALA A 29 13.32 40.58 -12.56
C ALA A 29 13.82 41.88 -13.20
N HIS A 30 13.74 42.99 -12.46
CA HIS A 30 14.33 44.25 -12.87
C HIS A 30 15.75 44.32 -12.30
N ASP A 31 16.75 44.36 -13.19
CA ASP A 31 18.15 44.54 -12.80
C ASP A 31 18.38 45.90 -12.14
N ARG A 32 19.13 45.87 -11.04
CA ARG A 32 19.50 47.03 -10.22
C ARG A 32 20.84 47.55 -10.71
N ASN A 33 20.85 48.72 -11.34
CA ASN A 33 22.08 49.37 -11.80
C ASN A 33 22.66 50.21 -10.65
N ASN A 34 23.81 49.79 -10.11
CA ASN A 34 24.55 50.53 -9.08
C ASN A 34 25.67 51.33 -9.73
N ASN A 35 25.47 52.64 -9.94
CA ASN A 35 26.57 53.58 -10.15
C ASN A 35 26.29 54.84 -9.33
N VAL A 36 26.88 54.91 -8.15
CA VAL A 36 27.02 56.13 -7.36
C VAL A 36 28.51 56.42 -7.25
N THR A 37 28.98 57.45 -7.95
CA THR A 37 30.29 58.08 -7.71
C THR A 37 30.07 59.43 -7.05
N ASN A 38 30.80 59.62 -5.95
CA ASN A 38 30.84 60.79 -5.08
C ASN A 38 31.08 62.12 -5.81
N SER A 39 30.37 63.18 -5.35
CA SER A 39 30.98 64.45 -4.89
C SER A 39 29.89 65.47 -4.51
N SER A 40 29.88 65.93 -3.26
CA SER A 40 29.34 67.21 -2.79
C SER A 40 30.33 68.36 -3.18
N PRO A 41 30.00 69.69 -3.14
CA PRO A 41 29.13 70.36 -2.15
C PRO A 41 28.26 71.57 -2.61
N LEU A 42 27.38 72.01 -1.70
CA LEU A 42 26.84 73.37 -1.48
C LEU A 42 26.19 74.14 -2.66
N ALA A 43 24.86 74.23 -2.64
CA ALA A 43 24.14 75.49 -2.91
C ALA A 43 22.71 75.41 -2.35
N VAL A 44 22.38 76.40 -1.52
CA VAL A 44 21.07 76.66 -0.93
C VAL A 44 20.12 77.13 -2.03
N GLN A 45 18.97 76.47 -2.19
CA GLN A 45 17.78 77.13 -2.73
C GLN A 45 16.51 76.48 -2.17
N CYS A 46 15.98 77.10 -1.12
CA CYS A 46 14.61 76.87 -0.67
C CYS A 46 13.66 77.45 -1.72
N SER A 47 13.01 76.59 -2.51
CA SER A 47 11.82 76.97 -3.26
C SER A 47 10.59 76.49 -2.50
N GLN A 48 9.80 77.46 -2.03
CA GLN A 48 8.47 77.27 -1.47
C GLN A 48 7.60 76.47 -2.43
N ILE A 49 7.02 75.37 -1.96
CA ILE A 49 5.81 74.80 -2.56
C ILE A 49 4.84 74.59 -1.41
N ASN A 50 3.91 75.53 -1.30
CA ASN A 50 2.66 75.33 -0.58
C ASN A 50 1.83 74.32 -1.37
N GLU A 51 1.66 73.12 -0.84
CA GLU A 51 0.57 72.22 -1.24
C GLU A 51 -0.13 71.78 0.04
N THR A 52 -1.23 72.48 0.33
CA THR A 52 -2.25 72.05 1.26
C THR A 52 -3.01 70.88 0.64
N ASP A 53 -2.68 69.65 1.01
CA ASP A 53 -3.59 68.53 0.75
C ASP A 53 -3.93 67.81 2.06
N PHE A 54 -5.06 68.24 2.63
CA PHE A 54 -5.71 67.58 3.75
C PHE A 54 -6.31 66.25 3.26
N SER A 55 -5.58 65.16 3.42
CA SER A 55 -6.17 63.82 3.26
C SER A 55 -7.25 63.57 4.32
N ARG A 56 -8.52 63.60 3.90
CA ARG A 56 -9.71 63.20 4.69
C ARG A 56 -9.86 61.68 4.73
N PHE A 57 -8.92 60.98 5.34
CA PHE A 57 -9.14 59.61 5.82
C PHE A 57 -8.95 59.54 7.33
N THR A 58 -9.76 60.32 8.05
CA THR A 58 -10.05 60.01 9.45
C THR A 58 -10.94 58.78 9.48
N SER A 59 -10.34 57.60 9.62
CA SER A 59 -11.08 56.40 9.99
C SER A 59 -11.75 56.65 11.34
N HIS A 60 -13.07 56.83 11.33
CA HIS A 60 -13.88 56.85 12.54
C HIS A 60 -13.73 55.50 13.25
N PHE A 61 -12.87 55.47 14.28
CA PHE A 61 -12.75 54.37 15.23
C PHE A 61 -14.09 54.23 15.97
N SER A 62 -14.93 53.32 15.49
CA SER A 62 -16.06 52.79 16.25
C SER A 62 -15.51 51.70 17.18
N PRO A 63 -15.65 51.81 18.52
CA PRO A 63 -15.11 50.84 19.46
C PRO A 63 -16.13 49.72 19.66
N LEU A 64 -16.27 48.86 18.66
CA LEU A 64 -16.66 47.48 18.89
C LEU A 64 -15.63 46.62 18.16
N LYS A 65 -14.54 46.33 18.89
CA LYS A 65 -13.48 45.42 18.45
C LYS A 65 -14.12 44.07 18.15
N LYS A 66 -14.43 43.81 16.87
CA LYS A 66 -14.58 42.44 16.41
C LYS A 66 -13.24 41.75 16.73
N PRO A 67 -13.21 40.62 17.44
CA PRO A 67 -11.96 39.92 17.69
C PRO A 67 -11.40 39.51 16.33
N ALA A 68 -10.33 40.18 15.92
CA ALA A 68 -9.58 39.85 14.72
C ALA A 68 -8.28 39.20 15.19
N PHE A 69 -7.99 38.01 14.68
CA PHE A 69 -6.75 37.32 14.98
C PHE A 69 -5.56 38.16 14.51
N THR A 70 -4.55 38.30 15.37
CA THR A 70 -3.30 38.97 14.98
C THR A 70 -2.49 38.04 14.09
N MET A 71 -1.68 38.59 13.17
CA MET A 71 -0.78 37.77 12.33
C MET A 71 0.14 36.88 13.19
N ALA A 72 0.62 37.39 14.33
CA ALA A 72 1.44 36.63 15.27
C ALA A 72 0.68 35.43 15.86
N GLU A 73 -0.58 35.61 16.26
CA GLU A 73 -1.42 34.55 16.81
C GLU A 73 -1.71 33.44 15.79
N VAL A 74 -1.97 33.81 14.53
CA VAL A 74 -2.14 32.83 13.44
C VAL A 74 -0.83 32.08 13.15
N LEU A 75 0.32 32.76 13.16
CA LEU A 75 1.61 32.12 12.90
C LEU A 75 2.03 31.16 14.00
N ILE A 76 1.82 31.51 15.28
CA ILE A 76 2.12 30.63 16.40
C ILE A 76 1.22 29.40 16.36
N THR A 77 -0.08 29.56 16.10
CA THR A 77 -1.01 28.42 16.02
C THR A 77 -0.70 27.49 14.84
N LEU A 78 -0.42 28.03 13.64
CA LEU A 78 0.03 27.24 12.51
C LEU A 78 1.39 26.56 12.76
N GLY A 79 2.30 27.23 13.48
CA GLY A 79 3.58 26.65 13.89
C GLY A 79 3.40 25.43 14.81
N ILE A 80 2.54 25.55 15.83
CA ILE A 80 2.26 24.46 16.76
C ILE A 80 1.59 23.28 16.03
N ILE A 81 0.54 23.53 15.24
CA ILE A 81 -0.14 22.48 14.46
C ILE A 81 0.82 21.85 13.44
N GLY A 82 1.68 22.64 12.82
CA GLY A 82 2.71 22.18 11.89
C GLY A 82 3.67 21.17 12.54
N ILE A 83 4.20 21.49 13.73
CA ILE A 83 5.10 20.58 14.46
C ILE A 83 4.39 19.29 14.86
N ILE A 84 3.18 19.40 15.43
CA ILE A 84 2.42 18.22 15.89
C ILE A 84 2.04 17.32 14.71
N SER A 85 1.55 17.91 13.62
CA SER A 85 1.15 17.15 12.42
C SER A 85 2.35 16.46 11.77
N ALA A 86 3.52 17.10 11.72
CA ALA A 86 4.75 16.50 11.20
C ALA A 86 5.19 15.26 12.00
N MET A 87 5.00 15.25 13.32
CA MET A 87 5.35 14.09 14.16
C MET A 87 4.30 12.97 14.11
N THR A 88 3.02 13.31 13.93
CA THR A 88 1.90 12.35 14.09
C THR A 88 1.42 11.75 12.78
N LEU A 89 1.37 12.52 11.68
CA LEU A 89 0.83 12.07 10.40
C LEU A 89 1.61 10.89 9.78
N PRO A 90 2.97 10.87 9.75
CA PRO A 90 3.69 9.76 9.13
C PRO A 90 3.39 8.41 9.80
N SER A 91 3.36 8.39 11.14
CA SER A 91 3.07 7.18 11.92
C SER A 91 1.64 6.69 11.71
N LEU A 92 0.67 7.60 11.61
CA LEU A 92 -0.73 7.27 11.38
C LEU A 92 -0.95 6.72 9.96
N ILE A 93 -0.35 7.36 8.95
CA ILE A 93 -0.45 6.94 7.54
C ILE A 93 0.15 5.54 7.37
N GLY A 94 1.33 5.27 7.95
CA GLY A 94 1.95 3.95 7.89
C GLY A 94 1.05 2.86 8.49
N LYS A 95 0.53 3.07 9.71
CA LYS A 95 -0.41 2.13 10.36
C LYS A 95 -1.69 1.91 9.55
N TYR A 96 -2.22 2.97 8.94
CA TYR A 96 -3.38 2.88 8.08
C TYR A 96 -3.10 2.04 6.83
N GLN A 97 -1.97 2.28 6.14
CA GLN A 97 -1.57 1.51 4.95
C GLN A 97 -1.42 0.01 5.26
N PHE A 98 -0.71 -0.33 6.34
CA PHE A 98 -0.63 -1.70 6.82
C PHE A 98 -2.01 -2.33 7.01
N LYS A 99 -2.95 -1.59 7.61
CA LYS A 99 -4.32 -2.10 7.82
C LYS A 99 -5.06 -2.32 6.50
N VAL A 100 -4.88 -1.43 5.53
CA VAL A 100 -5.44 -1.59 4.18
C VAL A 100 -4.90 -2.87 3.53
N PHE A 101 -3.60 -3.12 3.62
CA PHE A 101 -3.00 -4.33 3.05
C PHE A 101 -3.46 -5.61 3.75
N GLU A 102 -3.59 -5.62 5.08
CA GLU A 102 -4.16 -6.76 5.82
C GLU A 102 -5.57 -7.13 5.34
N VAL A 103 -6.41 -6.10 5.10
CA VAL A 103 -7.76 -6.28 4.59
C VAL A 103 -7.73 -6.77 3.14
N GLY A 104 -6.82 -6.23 2.34
CA GLY A 104 -6.55 -6.69 0.97
C GLY A 104 -6.20 -8.17 0.92
N LEU A 105 -5.24 -8.61 1.74
CA LEU A 105 -4.83 -10.01 1.82
C LEU A 105 -5.99 -10.92 2.22
N LYS A 106 -6.74 -10.57 3.27
CA LYS A 106 -7.89 -11.38 3.73
C LYS A 106 -8.96 -11.55 2.65
N LYS A 107 -9.21 -10.49 1.88
CA LYS A 107 -10.12 -10.53 0.74
C LYS A 107 -9.60 -11.50 -0.33
N GLN A 108 -8.35 -11.34 -0.76
CA GLN A 108 -7.79 -12.21 -1.81
C GLN A 108 -7.66 -13.65 -1.37
N TYR A 109 -7.24 -13.89 -0.13
CA TYR A 109 -7.22 -15.21 0.49
C TYR A 109 -8.60 -15.88 0.42
N SER A 110 -9.66 -15.18 0.81
CA SER A 110 -11.01 -15.73 0.79
C SER A 110 -11.48 -16.07 -0.63
N LEU A 111 -11.16 -15.22 -1.60
CA LEU A 111 -11.49 -15.46 -3.01
C LEU A 111 -10.73 -16.68 -3.57
N LEU A 112 -9.42 -16.75 -3.34
CA LEU A 112 -8.58 -17.85 -3.78
C LEU A 112 -9.00 -19.16 -3.12
N GLN A 113 -9.18 -19.18 -1.80
CA GLN A 113 -9.59 -20.38 -1.07
C GLN A 113 -10.94 -20.90 -1.57
N ASN A 114 -11.91 -20.02 -1.83
CA ASN A 114 -13.19 -20.40 -2.39
C ASN A 114 -13.06 -20.97 -3.81
N ALA A 115 -12.25 -20.33 -4.66
CA ALA A 115 -12.00 -20.81 -6.03
C ALA A 115 -11.28 -22.16 -6.06
N ILE A 116 -10.30 -22.36 -5.19
CA ILE A 116 -9.57 -23.63 -5.03
C ILE A 116 -10.54 -24.74 -4.59
N ASN A 117 -11.35 -24.49 -3.56
CA ASN A 117 -12.32 -25.47 -3.09
C ASN A 117 -13.32 -25.87 -4.18
N LEU A 118 -13.75 -24.90 -5.01
CA LEU A 118 -14.63 -25.15 -6.14
C LEU A 118 -13.93 -25.98 -7.23
N ALA A 119 -12.70 -25.61 -7.60
CA ALA A 119 -11.91 -26.32 -8.60
C ALA A 119 -11.71 -27.79 -8.22
N VAL A 120 -11.37 -28.05 -6.95
CA VAL A 120 -11.16 -29.40 -6.45
C VAL A 120 -12.45 -30.22 -6.49
N TYR A 121 -13.59 -29.59 -6.18
CA TYR A 121 -14.89 -30.26 -6.23
C TYR A 121 -15.36 -30.56 -7.65
N GLU A 122 -15.23 -29.60 -8.58
CA GLU A 122 -15.73 -29.74 -9.96
C GLU A 122 -14.83 -30.59 -10.85
N GLU A 123 -13.51 -30.40 -10.77
CA GLU A 123 -12.53 -31.12 -11.60
C GLU A 123 -12.05 -32.42 -10.94
N GLY A 124 -12.44 -32.68 -9.68
CA GLY A 124 -12.08 -33.91 -8.96
C GLY A 124 -10.59 -34.04 -8.65
N LEU A 125 -9.91 -32.92 -8.42
CA LEU A 125 -8.45 -32.86 -8.22
C LEU A 125 -8.05 -33.54 -6.92
N GLN A 126 -6.96 -34.31 -6.96
CA GLN A 126 -6.47 -35.07 -5.80
C GLN A 126 -5.01 -34.84 -5.49
N TYR A 127 -4.19 -34.45 -6.48
CA TYR A 127 -2.74 -34.50 -6.35
C TYR A 127 -2.08 -33.13 -6.13
N CYS A 128 -2.66 -32.03 -6.65
CA CYS A 128 -1.97 -30.74 -6.66
C CYS A 128 -1.77 -30.10 -5.26
N TYR A 129 -2.53 -30.53 -4.26
CA TYR A 129 -2.46 -29.98 -2.91
C TYR A 129 -1.98 -31.01 -1.88
N THR A 130 -1.73 -32.25 -2.30
CA THR A 130 -1.34 -33.35 -1.41
C THR A 130 0.17 -33.49 -1.33
N TYR A 131 0.65 -33.79 -0.13
CA TYR A 131 1.99 -34.33 0.04
C TYR A 131 1.98 -35.83 -0.27
N HIS A 132 3.00 -36.25 -1.00
CA HIS A 132 3.25 -37.63 -1.35
C HIS A 132 4.72 -37.96 -1.12
N ARG A 133 5.02 -39.21 -0.76
CA ARG A 133 6.41 -39.67 -0.73
C ARG A 133 6.92 -39.80 -2.15
N GLU A 134 8.20 -39.53 -2.35
CA GLU A 134 8.84 -39.67 -3.65
C GLU A 134 8.59 -41.08 -4.23
N GLY A 135 8.06 -41.13 -5.46
CA GLY A 135 7.70 -42.38 -6.15
C GLY A 135 6.33 -42.97 -5.82
N SER A 136 5.51 -42.37 -4.94
CA SER A 136 4.16 -42.90 -4.64
C SER A 136 3.06 -42.49 -5.64
N ILE A 137 3.33 -41.49 -6.47
CA ILE A 137 2.41 -41.00 -7.51
C ILE A 137 3.18 -40.77 -8.81
N SER A 138 2.48 -40.86 -9.94
CA SER A 138 3.07 -40.49 -11.24
C SER A 138 3.21 -38.98 -11.33
N TYR A 139 4.42 -38.49 -11.62
CA TYR A 139 4.71 -37.07 -11.88
C TYR A 139 3.75 -36.46 -12.92
N GLY A 140 3.33 -37.24 -13.92
CA GLY A 140 2.37 -36.77 -14.93
C GLY A 140 0.97 -36.50 -14.37
N ALA A 141 0.51 -37.29 -13.38
CA ALA A 141 -0.80 -37.11 -12.77
C ALA A 141 -0.86 -35.84 -11.92
N GLU A 142 0.17 -35.61 -11.09
CA GLU A 142 0.28 -34.38 -10.28
C GLU A 142 0.37 -33.13 -11.14
N ARG A 143 1.21 -33.16 -12.18
CA ARG A 143 1.36 -32.05 -13.11
C ARG A 143 0.05 -31.74 -13.84
N GLY A 144 -0.70 -32.77 -14.22
CA GLY A 144 -2.01 -32.64 -14.85
C GLY A 144 -3.02 -31.95 -13.92
N ASP A 145 -3.15 -32.43 -12.69
CA ASP A 145 -4.05 -31.83 -11.70
C ASP A 145 -3.71 -30.36 -11.43
N CYS A 146 -2.44 -30.02 -11.28
CA CYS A 146 -2.03 -28.64 -11.07
C CYS A 146 -2.26 -27.74 -12.29
N GLU A 147 -2.16 -28.29 -13.49
CA GLU A 147 -2.50 -27.53 -14.71
C GLU A 147 -3.99 -27.24 -14.79
N LEU A 148 -4.84 -28.22 -14.47
CA LEU A 148 -6.28 -28.03 -14.40
C LEU A 148 -6.67 -27.01 -13.33
N LEU A 149 -6.08 -27.12 -12.13
CA LEU A 149 -6.30 -26.16 -11.06
C LEU A 149 -5.96 -24.74 -11.49
N GLU A 150 -4.78 -24.56 -12.08
CA GLU A 150 -4.33 -23.24 -12.51
C GLU A 150 -5.23 -22.65 -13.60
N ASN A 151 -5.59 -23.45 -14.61
CA ASN A 151 -6.50 -23.02 -15.66
C ASN A 151 -7.88 -22.65 -15.09
N PHE A 152 -8.37 -23.42 -14.12
CA PHE A 152 -9.61 -23.10 -13.41
C PHE A 152 -9.51 -21.76 -12.69
N LEU A 153 -8.44 -21.54 -11.91
CA LEU A 153 -8.23 -20.28 -11.20
C LEU A 153 -8.15 -19.08 -12.14
N ILE A 154 -7.44 -19.21 -13.27
CA ILE A 154 -7.34 -18.18 -14.30
C ILE A 154 -8.73 -17.81 -14.81
N SER A 155 -9.56 -18.81 -15.13
CA SER A 155 -10.93 -18.62 -15.61
C SER A 155 -11.84 -18.02 -14.53
N SER A 156 -11.91 -18.64 -13.35
CA SER A 156 -12.85 -18.27 -12.29
C SER A 156 -12.58 -16.89 -11.71
N LEU A 157 -11.30 -16.52 -11.57
CA LEU A 157 -10.88 -15.22 -11.03
C LEU A 157 -10.68 -14.16 -12.13
N LYS A 158 -10.90 -14.53 -13.41
CA LYS A 158 -10.74 -13.66 -14.58
C LYS A 158 -9.34 -13.03 -14.64
N LEU A 159 -8.33 -13.85 -14.36
CA LEU A 159 -6.93 -13.45 -14.36
C LEU A 159 -6.48 -13.13 -15.78
N LYS A 160 -5.72 -12.04 -15.93
CA LYS A 160 -5.15 -11.63 -17.21
C LYS A 160 -3.64 -11.68 -17.11
N PRO A 161 -2.91 -12.19 -18.12
CA PRO A 161 -1.46 -12.10 -18.14
C PRO A 161 -0.99 -10.66 -17.86
N TYR A 162 0.03 -10.54 -17.01
CA TYR A 162 0.60 -9.25 -16.60
C TYR A 162 2.02 -9.09 -17.11
N ASP A 163 2.56 -7.88 -17.00
CA ASP A 163 3.96 -7.63 -17.31
C ASP A 163 4.88 -8.33 -16.29
N ASP A 164 5.89 -9.04 -16.80
CA ASP A 164 6.85 -9.78 -15.99
C ASP A 164 7.87 -8.86 -15.31
N SER A 165 7.98 -7.59 -15.74
CA SER A 165 8.89 -6.61 -15.14
C SER A 165 8.65 -6.38 -13.64
N ILE A 166 7.42 -6.56 -13.15
CA ILE A 166 7.08 -6.44 -11.73
C ILE A 166 7.90 -7.37 -10.82
N LYS A 167 8.39 -8.50 -11.38
CA LYS A 167 9.24 -9.46 -10.66
C LYS A 167 10.52 -8.82 -10.14
N GLU A 168 11.04 -7.80 -10.84
CA GLU A 168 12.27 -7.09 -10.45
C GLU A 168 12.07 -6.18 -9.24
N GLU A 169 10.82 -5.83 -8.92
CA GLU A 169 10.48 -4.98 -7.78
C GLU A 169 10.46 -5.74 -6.45
N TYR A 170 10.36 -7.08 -6.49
CA TYR A 170 10.37 -7.90 -5.29
C TYR A 170 11.79 -8.15 -4.78
N ALA A 171 12.03 -7.84 -3.51
CA ALA A 171 13.33 -8.02 -2.89
C ALA A 171 13.76 -9.50 -2.88
N LYS A 172 15.05 -9.74 -3.17
CA LYS A 172 15.66 -11.07 -3.13
C LYS A 172 15.86 -11.56 -1.70
N ARG A 173 15.83 -12.88 -1.51
CA ARG A 173 15.94 -13.51 -0.18
C ARG A 173 17.20 -13.10 0.59
N GLU A 174 18.35 -13.01 -0.07
CA GLU A 174 19.61 -12.64 0.56
C GLU A 174 19.60 -11.19 1.09
N ILE A 175 19.05 -10.27 0.30
CA ILE A 175 18.91 -8.85 0.69
C ILE A 175 18.00 -8.75 1.91
N ILE A 176 16.85 -9.41 1.88
CA ILE A 176 15.87 -9.43 2.99
C ILE A 176 16.55 -9.89 4.29
N ARG A 177 17.34 -10.97 4.25
CA ARG A 177 18.07 -11.46 5.43
C ARG A 177 19.13 -10.48 5.90
N SER A 178 19.86 -9.83 4.98
CA SER A 178 20.90 -8.85 5.32
C SER A 178 20.33 -7.60 6.00
N GLU A 179 19.10 -7.22 5.67
CA GLU A 179 18.41 -6.05 6.23
C GLU A 179 17.63 -6.38 7.53
N GLY A 180 17.71 -7.62 8.01
CA GLY A 180 17.05 -8.08 9.24
C GLY A 180 15.60 -8.51 9.05
N GLY A 181 15.17 -8.79 7.83
CA GLY A 181 13.94 -9.54 7.53
C GLY A 181 14.09 -11.03 7.86
N LYS A 182 12.98 -11.77 7.73
CA LYS A 182 12.92 -13.19 8.05
C LYS A 182 12.56 -14.00 6.81
N SER A 183 13.33 -15.07 6.57
CA SER A 183 12.97 -16.16 5.68
C SER A 183 13.16 -17.45 6.47
N ILE A 184 12.04 -18.06 6.87
CA ILE A 184 12.00 -19.20 7.78
C ILE A 184 11.28 -20.38 7.12
N ASN A 185 11.52 -21.56 7.68
CA ASN A 185 10.94 -22.84 7.28
C ASN A 185 11.48 -23.34 5.93
N TRP A 186 11.90 -24.61 5.91
CA TRP A 186 12.42 -25.42 4.78
C TRP A 186 13.41 -24.77 3.78
N ASN A 187 13.96 -23.59 4.09
CA ASN A 187 14.90 -22.82 3.28
C ASN A 187 14.50 -22.75 1.80
N CYS A 188 13.26 -22.35 1.54
CA CYS A 188 12.69 -22.31 0.20
C CYS A 188 13.40 -21.28 -0.70
N ASP A 189 13.53 -21.61 -1.98
CA ASP A 189 14.17 -20.75 -2.98
C ASP A 189 13.15 -19.79 -3.60
N TYR A 190 12.96 -18.65 -2.93
CA TYR A 190 12.05 -17.58 -3.37
C TYR A 190 12.49 -16.91 -4.67
N ASP A 191 13.80 -16.83 -4.90
CA ASP A 191 14.33 -16.15 -6.07
C ASP A 191 14.01 -16.97 -7.33
N THR A 192 14.18 -18.30 -7.25
CA THR A 192 13.74 -19.23 -8.31
C THR A 192 12.22 -19.26 -8.48
N TYR A 193 11.46 -19.18 -7.39
CA TYR A 193 10.00 -19.06 -7.44
C TYR A 193 9.57 -17.82 -8.25
N ILE A 194 10.09 -16.64 -7.89
CA ILE A 194 9.74 -15.37 -8.56
C ILE A 194 10.14 -15.42 -10.04
N SER A 195 11.34 -15.90 -10.36
CA SER A 195 11.82 -15.91 -11.75
C SER A 195 10.93 -16.76 -12.67
N ASN A 196 10.40 -17.87 -12.15
CA ASN A 196 9.62 -18.84 -12.93
C ASN A 196 8.10 -18.68 -12.78
N ALA A 197 7.63 -17.83 -11.88
CA ALA A 197 6.20 -17.60 -11.69
C ALA A 197 5.57 -16.96 -12.93
N ARG A 198 4.34 -17.37 -13.25
CA ARG A 198 3.48 -16.69 -14.21
C ARG A 198 2.74 -15.57 -13.49
N VAL A 199 2.77 -14.37 -14.06
CA VAL A 199 2.21 -13.18 -13.43
C VAL A 199 0.86 -12.85 -14.05
N TYR A 200 -0.12 -12.59 -13.18
CA TYR A 200 -1.47 -12.26 -13.57
C TYR A 200 -1.99 -11.03 -12.83
N GLY A 201 -2.70 -10.15 -13.53
CA GLY A 201 -3.43 -9.04 -12.96
C GLY A 201 -4.92 -9.37 -12.79
N THR A 202 -5.50 -8.96 -11.66
CA THR A 202 -6.95 -8.96 -11.43
C THR A 202 -7.57 -7.61 -11.82
N ASN A 203 -8.89 -7.55 -11.95
CA ASN A 203 -9.58 -6.28 -12.24
C ASN A 203 -9.54 -5.27 -11.08
N ASP A 204 -9.20 -5.71 -9.86
CA ASP A 204 -9.07 -4.81 -8.70
C ASP A 204 -7.64 -4.30 -8.47
N GLY A 205 -6.72 -4.62 -9.38
CA GLY A 205 -5.33 -4.16 -9.34
C GLY A 205 -4.41 -5.01 -8.45
N THR A 206 -4.89 -6.17 -8.00
CA THR A 206 -4.05 -7.18 -7.33
C THR A 206 -3.22 -7.91 -8.38
N ILE A 207 -1.96 -8.19 -8.07
CA ILE A 207 -1.10 -9.05 -8.87
C ILE A 207 -1.01 -10.42 -8.19
N ILE A 208 -1.19 -11.49 -8.97
CA ILE A 208 -1.11 -12.88 -8.53
C ILE A 208 0.00 -13.57 -9.30
N LEU A 209 0.94 -14.17 -8.56
CA LEU A 209 2.04 -14.94 -9.11
C LEU A 209 1.78 -16.42 -8.88
N LEU A 210 1.67 -17.20 -9.95
CA LEU A 210 1.45 -18.64 -9.88
C LEU A 210 2.69 -19.39 -10.36
N TYR A 211 3.23 -20.24 -9.49
CA TYR A 211 4.34 -21.12 -9.85
C TYR A 211 4.02 -22.55 -9.45
N ARG A 212 4.11 -23.44 -10.43
CA ARG A 212 4.01 -24.88 -10.20
C ARG A 212 5.39 -25.38 -9.78
N ASN A 213 5.48 -25.94 -8.58
CA ASN A 213 6.70 -26.53 -8.05
C ASN A 213 6.52 -28.05 -7.86
N PHE A 214 7.57 -28.75 -7.44
CA PHE A 214 7.50 -30.16 -7.11
C PHE A 214 6.84 -30.41 -5.74
N PHE A 215 7.09 -29.54 -4.74
CA PHE A 215 6.37 -29.59 -3.46
C PHE A 215 6.54 -28.30 -2.62
N PRO A 216 5.45 -27.72 -2.04
CA PRO A 216 4.05 -27.94 -2.43
C PRO A 216 3.84 -27.62 -3.92
N ALA A 217 2.89 -28.30 -4.55
CA ALA A 217 2.84 -28.34 -6.01
C ALA A 217 2.38 -27.00 -6.65
N LEU A 218 1.77 -26.11 -5.87
CA LEU A 218 1.41 -24.76 -6.30
C LEU A 218 1.80 -23.71 -5.25
N PHE A 219 2.70 -22.80 -5.64
CA PHE A 219 3.01 -21.57 -4.91
C PHE A 219 2.25 -20.39 -5.50
N ILE A 220 1.68 -19.58 -4.61
CA ILE A 220 0.89 -18.40 -4.92
C ILE A 220 1.50 -17.19 -4.22
N GLY A 221 1.82 -16.17 -5.00
CA GLY A 221 2.22 -14.85 -4.53
C GLY A 221 1.05 -13.92 -4.72
N ILE A 222 0.73 -13.13 -3.70
CA ILE A 222 -0.34 -12.16 -3.73
C ILE A 222 0.26 -10.80 -3.41
N ASP A 223 0.18 -9.91 -4.37
CA ASP A 223 0.50 -8.51 -4.24
C ASP A 223 -0.81 -7.72 -4.27
N VAL A 224 -1.22 -7.19 -3.12
CA VAL A 224 -2.58 -6.67 -2.87
C VAL A 224 -2.79 -5.26 -3.42
N ASN A 225 -1.73 -4.57 -3.85
CA ASN A 225 -1.77 -3.20 -4.38
C ASN A 225 -1.10 -3.07 -5.76
N GLY A 226 -0.40 -4.10 -6.24
CA GLY A 226 0.20 -4.18 -7.57
C GLY A 226 1.24 -3.07 -7.79
N GLU A 227 1.26 -2.47 -8.97
CA GLU A 227 2.22 -1.41 -9.37
C GLU A 227 2.27 -0.17 -8.46
N LYS A 228 1.33 -0.01 -7.52
CA LYS A 228 1.34 1.15 -6.62
C LYS A 228 2.53 1.14 -5.68
N GLY A 229 3.18 -0.02 -5.51
CA GLY A 229 4.24 -0.23 -4.54
C GLY A 229 3.74 -0.03 -3.09
N PRO A 230 4.59 -0.29 -2.09
CA PRO A 230 6.04 -0.46 -2.19
C PRO A 230 6.54 -1.86 -2.60
N ASN A 231 5.68 -2.86 -2.81
CA ASN A 231 6.03 -4.22 -3.25
C ASN A 231 6.97 -4.97 -2.29
N ARG A 232 6.60 -4.93 -1.00
CA ARG A 232 7.40 -5.43 0.12
C ARG A 232 6.81 -6.69 0.75
N TRP A 233 7.68 -7.65 1.02
CA TRP A 233 7.27 -8.93 1.63
C TRP A 233 6.72 -8.74 3.06
N GLY A 234 5.52 -9.24 3.30
CA GLY A 234 4.83 -9.12 4.59
C GLY A 234 4.19 -7.75 4.85
N TYR A 235 4.18 -6.87 3.86
CA TYR A 235 3.45 -5.59 3.90
C TYR A 235 2.25 -5.67 2.96
N ASP A 236 2.54 -5.77 1.67
CA ASP A 236 1.62 -5.81 0.55
C ASP A 236 1.82 -7.04 -0.34
N VAL A 237 3.01 -7.65 -0.29
CA VAL A 237 3.33 -8.89 -1.01
C VAL A 237 3.39 -10.07 -0.05
N PHE A 238 2.66 -11.15 -0.36
CA PHE A 238 2.51 -12.32 0.48
C PHE A 238 2.73 -13.60 -0.30
N PHE A 239 3.59 -14.47 0.22
CA PHE A 239 3.85 -15.80 -0.34
C PHE A 239 3.02 -16.84 0.40
N MET A 240 2.38 -17.76 -0.34
CA MET A 240 1.66 -18.90 0.23
C MET A 240 1.81 -20.13 -0.65
N GLY A 241 1.88 -21.30 -0.04
CA GLY A 241 1.80 -22.60 -0.69
C GLY A 241 0.44 -23.24 -0.50
N LEU A 242 -0.04 -23.94 -1.52
CA LEU A 242 -1.22 -24.77 -1.43
C LEU A 242 -0.88 -26.13 -0.83
N SER A 243 -1.57 -26.52 0.25
CA SER A 243 -1.38 -27.83 0.85
C SER A 243 -2.65 -28.30 1.58
N ASN A 244 -2.89 -29.59 1.62
CA ASN A 244 -3.80 -30.21 2.59
C ASN A 244 -3.04 -30.92 3.71
N HIS A 245 -1.77 -30.63 3.93
CA HIS A 245 -1.00 -31.18 5.03
C HIS A 245 -0.81 -30.11 6.09
N ASN A 246 -0.89 -30.52 7.35
CA ASN A 246 -0.39 -29.68 8.42
C ASN A 246 1.14 -29.88 8.45
N ASP A 247 1.64 -31.12 8.56
CA ASP A 247 3.08 -31.43 8.42
C ASP A 247 3.34 -32.57 7.40
N TYR A 248 4.62 -32.92 7.14
CA TYR A 248 4.99 -34.05 6.26
C TYR A 248 4.34 -35.40 6.63
N SER A 249 3.84 -35.56 7.85
CA SER A 249 3.33 -36.81 8.40
C SER A 249 1.80 -36.84 8.57
N ASN A 250 1.13 -35.69 8.63
CA ASN A 250 -0.27 -35.57 9.01
C ASN A 250 -1.07 -34.80 7.95
N PRO A 251 -1.77 -35.51 7.04
CA PRO A 251 -2.74 -34.89 6.14
C PRO A 251 -3.89 -34.27 6.96
N SER A 252 -4.15 -33.00 6.68
CA SER A 252 -5.36 -32.30 7.09
C SER A 252 -6.51 -32.68 6.16
N PRO A 253 -7.74 -32.81 6.68
CA PRO A 253 -8.92 -32.95 5.83
C PRO A 253 -9.25 -31.65 5.07
N LYS A 254 -8.54 -30.54 5.34
CA LYS A 254 -8.78 -29.24 4.74
C LYS A 254 -7.64 -28.85 3.82
N ILE A 255 -7.99 -28.37 2.65
CA ILE A 255 -7.07 -27.68 1.74
C ILE A 255 -6.85 -26.27 2.28
N LEU A 256 -5.61 -25.89 2.45
CA LEU A 256 -5.18 -24.65 3.06
C LEU A 256 -4.18 -23.96 2.15
N LEU A 257 -4.39 -22.65 1.97
CA LEU A 257 -3.37 -21.77 1.47
C LEU A 257 -2.57 -21.26 2.69
N THR A 258 -1.27 -21.56 2.77
CA THR A 258 -0.48 -21.30 3.99
C THR A 258 0.96 -20.91 3.68
N ASP A 259 1.54 -20.05 4.52
CA ASP A 259 2.96 -19.67 4.46
C ASP A 259 3.82 -20.52 5.41
N GLU A 260 3.26 -21.51 6.10
CA GLU A 260 3.95 -22.28 7.15
C GLU A 260 5.07 -23.18 6.64
N PHE A 261 5.04 -23.62 5.38
CA PHE A 261 6.13 -24.41 4.81
C PHE A 261 7.34 -23.54 4.42
N CYS A 262 7.03 -22.33 3.97
CA CYS A 262 7.98 -21.38 3.42
C CYS A 262 7.45 -19.98 3.75
N SER A 263 8.05 -19.28 4.72
CA SER A 263 7.65 -17.90 5.04
C SER A 263 8.76 -16.91 4.73
N ILE A 264 8.41 -15.78 4.12
CA ILE A 264 9.31 -14.66 3.87
C ILE A 264 8.65 -13.32 4.19
N ILE A 265 9.35 -12.48 4.93
CA ILE A 265 8.94 -11.12 5.27
C ILE A 265 10.17 -10.21 5.34
N GLU A 266 9.99 -8.96 4.93
CA GLU A 266 10.96 -7.90 5.20
C GLU A 266 10.91 -7.44 6.65
N LYS A 267 11.95 -6.71 7.06
CA LYS A 267 12.02 -6.13 8.41
C LYS A 267 10.79 -5.27 8.69
N GLY A 268 10.08 -5.60 9.77
CA GLY A 268 8.85 -4.92 10.20
C GLY A 268 7.58 -5.37 9.47
N GLY A 269 7.67 -6.29 8.52
CA GLY A 269 6.54 -6.95 7.90
C GLY A 269 5.91 -8.00 8.81
N ARG A 270 4.79 -8.58 8.38
CA ARG A 270 4.02 -9.58 9.12
C ARG A 270 3.79 -10.81 8.27
N PHE A 271 3.82 -11.99 8.89
CA PHE A 271 3.51 -13.22 8.17
C PHE A 271 2.03 -13.27 7.76
N ALA A 272 1.75 -13.92 6.62
CA ALA A 272 0.39 -14.06 6.11
C ALA A 272 -0.48 -14.81 7.12
N ARG A 273 0.03 -15.90 7.73
CA ARG A 273 -0.68 -16.62 8.79
C ARG A 273 -1.05 -15.73 9.97
N THR A 274 -0.17 -14.82 10.39
CA THR A 274 -0.41 -13.96 11.56
C THR A 274 -1.59 -13.02 11.28
N ILE A 275 -1.61 -12.45 10.06
CA ILE A 275 -2.67 -11.56 9.60
C ILE A 275 -4.00 -12.32 9.52
N LEU A 276 -3.99 -13.50 8.90
CA LEU A 276 -5.18 -14.33 8.68
C LEU A 276 -5.75 -14.86 10.01
N ARG A 277 -4.90 -15.15 10.99
CA ARG A 277 -5.29 -15.58 12.35
C ARG A 277 -5.68 -14.44 13.28
N ASN A 278 -5.61 -13.18 12.84
CA ASN A 278 -5.84 -12.00 13.68
C ASN A 278 -4.95 -11.98 14.94
N GLN A 279 -3.74 -12.52 14.85
CA GLN A 279 -2.79 -12.51 15.95
C GLN A 279 -2.09 -11.14 16.02
N GLU A 280 -1.57 -10.75 17.18
CA GLU A 280 -0.80 -9.51 17.32
C GLU A 280 0.70 -9.71 17.11
N VAL A 281 1.18 -10.92 17.39
CA VAL A 281 2.61 -11.27 17.37
C VAL A 281 2.84 -12.37 16.35
N ASP A 282 3.91 -12.23 15.58
CA ASP A 282 4.35 -13.29 14.67
C ASP A 282 4.88 -14.48 15.47
N SER A 283 4.24 -15.64 15.28
CA SER A 283 4.76 -16.90 15.81
C SER A 283 5.74 -17.50 14.81
N ASP A 284 7.02 -17.50 15.18
CA ASP A 284 8.11 -18.20 14.46
C ASP A 284 8.08 -19.72 14.72
N THR A 285 7.02 -20.25 15.35
CA THR A 285 6.93 -21.68 15.66
C THR A 285 6.62 -22.50 14.41
N ASP A 286 7.38 -23.58 14.20
CA ASP A 286 7.16 -24.64 13.18
C ASP A 286 5.84 -25.41 13.36
N ARG A 287 4.89 -24.89 14.14
CA ARG A 287 3.61 -25.56 14.40
C ARG A 287 2.62 -25.20 13.31
N TYR A 288 2.40 -26.19 12.48
CA TYR A 288 1.43 -26.21 11.42
C TYR A 288 -0.02 -26.18 11.95
N TRP A 289 -0.98 -25.79 11.09
CA TRP A 289 -2.43 -25.73 11.37
C TRP A 289 -3.03 -26.95 12.09
#